data_AF-A0A7J3MUR8-F1
#
_entry.id   AF-A0A7J3MUR8-F1
#
_cell.length_a   1.000
_cell.length_b   1.000
_cell.length_c   1.000
_cell.angle_alpha   90.00
_cell.angle_beta   90.00
_cell.angle_gamma   90.00
#
_symmetry.space_group_name_H-M   'P 1'
#
loop_
_entity.id
_entity.type
_entity.pdbx_description
1 polymer ?
#
loop_
_entity_poly.entity_id
_entity_poly.type
_entity_poly.pdbx_seq_one_letter_code
_entity_poly.pdbx_strand_id
1 'polypeptide(L)'
;MKRVHLHAFVYSVAVISWLLSAALHNPRMSGNIYSDIVYFWWRDVEIRLGLAPCFQFFFEYPPLSCGVTYLSRILGGPLLESYYSVFVYLSLPAYILLAWSMITIVEKSGAGRIGLLAIASPSLVVYGIYN
;
A
#
# COMPACT_ATOMS: atom_id res chain seq x y z
N MET A 1 -3.09 28.61 7.19
CA MET A 1 -2.38 27.48 7.85
C MET A 1 -0.88 27.67 7.68
N LYS A 2 -0.08 27.58 8.76
CA LYS A 2 1.41 27.62 8.66
C LYS A 2 1.90 26.39 7.88
N ARG A 3 3.06 26.49 7.21
CA ARG A 3 3.64 25.42 6.35
C ARG A 3 3.73 24.07 7.05
N VAL A 4 4.15 24.07 8.32
CA VAL A 4 4.24 22.85 9.16
C VAL A 4 2.88 22.16 9.33
N HIS A 5 1.81 22.92 9.59
CA HIS A 5 0.47 22.35 9.73
C HIS A 5 -0.06 21.78 8.41
N LEU A 6 0.36 22.34 7.27
CA LEU A 6 -0.02 21.82 5.95
C LEU A 6 0.66 20.49 5.65
N HIS A 7 1.96 20.38 5.94
CA HIS A 7 2.67 19.12 5.78
C HIS A 7 2.08 18.04 6.68
N ALA A 8 1.86 18.37 7.96
CA ALA A 8 1.23 17.45 8.91
C ALA A 8 -0.17 16.99 8.43
N PHE A 9 -0.98 17.91 7.89
CA PHE A 9 -2.27 17.58 7.30
C PHE A 9 -2.14 16.60 6.13
N VAL A 10 -1.24 16.86 5.18
CA VAL A 10 -1.02 15.99 4.01
C VAL A 10 -0.56 14.60 4.42
N TYR A 11 0.39 14.49 5.35
CA TYR A 11 0.80 13.19 5.89
C TYR A 11 -0.35 12.48 6.61
N SER A 12 -1.17 13.21 7.37
CA SER A 12 -2.33 12.63 8.05
C SER A 12 -3.34 12.07 7.05
N VAL A 13 -3.62 12.79 5.97
CA VAL A 13 -4.52 12.31 4.90
C VAL A 13 -3.94 11.07 4.20
N ALA A 14 -2.64 11.02 3.95
CA ALA A 14 -1.99 9.85 3.36
C ALA A 14 -2.12 8.61 4.26
N VAL A 15 -1.85 8.78 5.57
CA VAL A 15 -1.98 7.70 6.56
C VAL A 15 -3.43 7.25 6.71
N ILE A 16 -4.39 8.18 6.76
CA ILE A 16 -5.82 7.84 6.83
C ILE A 16 -6.24 7.10 5.57
N SER A 17 -5.79 7.52 4.38
CA SER A 17 -6.12 6.84 3.13
C SER A 17 -5.54 5.43 3.08
N TRP A 18 -4.30 5.25 3.56
CA TRP A 18 -3.67 3.94 3.75
C TRP A 18 -4.46 3.07 4.74
N LEU A 19 -4.86 3.59 5.91
CA LEU A 19 -5.65 2.86 6.90
C LEU A 19 -7.01 2.43 6.34
N LEU A 20 -7.71 3.33 5.64
CA LEU A 20 -9.00 3.04 5.03
C LEU A 20 -8.86 1.98 3.94
N SER A 21 -7.84 2.09 3.09
CA SER A 21 -7.57 1.08 2.07
C SER A 21 -7.24 -0.27 2.70
N ALA A 22 -6.39 -0.30 3.71
CA ALA A 22 -6.07 -1.51 4.47
C ALA A 22 -7.30 -2.15 5.13
N ALA A 23 -8.25 -1.34 5.61
CA ALA A 23 -9.50 -1.84 6.19
C ALA A 23 -10.42 -2.42 5.10
N LEU A 24 -10.61 -1.70 3.99
CA LEU A 24 -11.48 -2.10 2.88
C LEU A 24 -11.07 -3.44 2.26
N HIS A 25 -9.78 -3.73 2.23
CA HIS A 25 -9.22 -4.97 1.65
C HIS A 25 -8.95 -6.06 2.69
N ASN A 26 -9.26 -5.84 3.97
CA ASN A 26 -8.93 -6.78 5.02
C ASN A 26 -9.69 -8.11 4.83
N PRO A 27 -9.03 -9.28 4.83
CA PRO A 27 -9.68 -10.57 4.59
C PRO A 27 -10.68 -10.99 5.68
N ARG A 28 -10.65 -10.37 6.87
CA ARG A 28 -11.61 -10.63 7.96
C ARG A 28 -12.82 -9.71 7.98
N MET A 29 -12.82 -8.65 7.18
CA MET A 29 -13.90 -7.68 7.19
C MET A 29 -15.05 -8.14 6.29
N SER A 30 -16.28 -8.18 6.82
CA SER A 30 -17.46 -8.51 6.03
C SER A 30 -17.72 -7.42 5.00
N GLY A 31 -17.92 -7.79 3.73
CA GLY A 31 -18.09 -6.83 2.63
C GLY A 31 -16.78 -6.17 2.20
N ASN A 32 -15.64 -6.82 2.47
CA ASN A 32 -14.36 -6.41 1.90
C ASN A 32 -14.44 -6.37 0.36
N ILE A 33 -13.66 -5.47 -0.22
CA ILE A 33 -13.49 -5.38 -1.67
C ILE A 33 -12.29 -6.21 -2.10
N TYR A 34 -12.32 -6.66 -3.36
CA TYR A 34 -11.27 -7.47 -3.96
C TYR A 34 -9.87 -6.85 -3.74
N SER A 35 -8.89 -7.70 -3.39
CA SER A 35 -7.50 -7.33 -3.17
C SER A 35 -6.60 -8.34 -3.86
N ASP A 36 -5.76 -7.87 -4.77
CA ASP A 36 -4.77 -8.71 -5.43
C ASP A 36 -3.83 -9.38 -4.41
N ILE A 37 -3.50 -8.71 -3.31
CA ILE A 37 -2.68 -9.25 -2.22
C ILE A 37 -3.29 -10.52 -1.63
N VAL A 38 -4.60 -10.49 -1.32
CA VAL A 38 -5.34 -11.65 -0.80
C VAL A 38 -5.50 -12.70 -1.89
N TYR A 39 -5.73 -12.28 -3.14
CA TYR A 39 -5.87 -13.19 -4.27
C TYR A 39 -4.58 -13.99 -4.53
N PHE A 40 -3.41 -13.36 -4.47
CA PHE A 40 -2.11 -14.04 -4.63
C PHE A 40 -1.95 -15.19 -3.63
N TRP A 41 -2.38 -14.96 -2.39
CA TRP A 41 -2.33 -15.98 -1.35
C TRP A 41 -3.11 -17.24 -1.73
N TRP A 42 -4.23 -17.09 -2.42
CA TRP A 42 -5.09 -18.20 -2.83
C TRP A 42 -4.67 -18.83 -4.15
N ARG A 43 -4.29 -18.00 -5.13
CA ARG A 43 -3.88 -18.41 -6.48
C ARG A 43 -2.57 -19.18 -6.46
N ASP A 44 -1.55 -18.63 -5.81
CA ASP A 44 -0.16 -19.10 -5.96
C ASP A 44 0.24 -19.93 -4.72
N VAL A 45 0.29 -21.25 -4.87
CA VAL A 45 0.64 -22.16 -3.77
C VAL A 45 2.08 -21.94 -3.30
N GLU A 46 2.95 -21.52 -4.20
CA GLU A 46 4.35 -21.18 -3.99
C GLU A 46 4.51 -20.07 -2.95
N ILE A 47 3.61 -19.07 -2.93
CA ILE A 47 3.58 -18.02 -1.90
C ILE A 47 3.30 -18.66 -0.55
N ARG A 48 2.31 -19.56 -0.44
CA ARG A 48 2.02 -20.23 0.84
C ARG A 48 3.17 -21.12 1.30
N LEU A 49 3.93 -21.70 0.38
CA LEU A 49 5.15 -22.46 0.67
C LEU A 49 6.35 -21.57 1.06
N GLY A 50 6.26 -20.25 0.91
CA GLY A 50 7.35 -19.33 1.24
C GLY A 50 8.42 -19.26 0.16
N LEU A 51 8.10 -19.58 -1.10
CA LEU A 51 9.00 -19.39 -2.23
C LEU A 51 9.02 -17.91 -2.65
N ALA A 52 10.16 -17.46 -3.16
CA ALA A 52 10.35 -16.10 -3.63
C ALA A 52 9.75 -15.90 -5.04
N PRO A 53 8.68 -15.09 -5.19
CA PRO A 53 8.13 -14.75 -6.49
C PRO A 53 9.16 -14.04 -7.36
N CYS A 54 9.07 -14.21 -8.68
CA CYS A 54 9.97 -13.64 -9.69
C CYS A 54 11.38 -14.26 -9.72
N PHE A 55 11.75 -15.09 -8.73
CA PHE A 55 13.02 -15.83 -8.69
C PHE A 55 12.81 -17.33 -8.74
N GLN A 56 11.86 -17.86 -7.97
CA GLN A 56 11.61 -19.29 -7.85
C GLN A 56 10.39 -19.75 -8.64
N PHE A 57 9.49 -18.83 -8.99
CA PHE A 57 8.33 -19.08 -9.85
C PHE A 57 7.91 -17.79 -10.55
N PHE A 58 7.16 -17.93 -11.65
CA PHE A 58 6.65 -16.79 -12.41
C PHE A 58 5.59 -16.04 -11.59
N PHE A 59 5.76 -14.73 -11.49
CA PHE A 59 4.82 -13.83 -10.84
C PHE A 59 4.77 -12.56 -11.69
N GLU A 60 3.59 -12.18 -12.17
CA GLU A 60 3.39 -11.18 -13.23
C GLU A 60 3.71 -9.73 -12.82
N TYR A 61 4.10 -9.51 -11.56
CA TYR A 61 4.30 -8.19 -10.98
C TYR A 61 5.76 -7.73 -11.03
N PRO A 62 6.03 -6.40 -10.92
CA PRO A 62 7.38 -5.87 -10.88
C PRO A 62 8.21 -6.41 -9.70
N PRO A 63 9.56 -6.45 -9.81
CA PRO A 63 10.45 -7.01 -8.79
C PRO A 63 10.23 -6.50 -7.35
N LEU A 64 9.89 -5.21 -7.19
CA LEU A 64 9.58 -4.64 -5.87
C LEU A 64 8.33 -5.25 -5.25
N SER A 65 7.27 -5.45 -6.04
CA SER A 65 6.06 -6.15 -5.59
C SER A 65 6.35 -7.60 -5.21
N CYS A 66 7.24 -8.28 -5.95
CA CYS A 66 7.70 -9.62 -5.60
C CYS A 66 8.41 -9.61 -4.22
N GLY A 67 9.30 -8.64 -4.01
CA GLY A 67 10.02 -8.47 -2.75
C GLY A 67 9.10 -8.22 -1.56
N VAL A 68 8.13 -7.30 -1.70
CA VAL A 68 7.14 -7.02 -0.63
C VAL A 68 6.29 -8.25 -0.35
N THR A 69 5.81 -8.94 -1.40
CA THR A 69 5.01 -10.17 -1.27
C THR A 69 5.80 -11.27 -0.54
N TYR A 70 7.07 -11.47 -0.91
CA TYR A 70 7.95 -12.41 -0.25
C TYR A 70 8.18 -12.08 1.22
N LEU A 71 8.57 -10.85 1.53
CA LEU A 71 8.79 -10.39 2.91
C LEU A 71 7.52 -10.51 3.75
N SER A 72 6.37 -10.21 3.16
CA SER A 72 5.06 -10.38 3.80
C SER A 72 4.82 -11.82 4.22
N ARG A 73 5.18 -12.77 3.36
CA ARG A 73 5.06 -14.20 3.67
C ARG A 73 6.05 -14.66 4.72
N ILE A 74 7.31 -14.23 4.63
CA ILE A 74 8.36 -14.66 5.56
C ILE A 74 8.12 -14.10 6.97
N LEU A 75 7.78 -12.81 7.08
CA LEU A 75 7.57 -12.15 8.36
C LEU A 75 6.16 -12.41 8.93
N GLY A 76 5.15 -12.52 8.07
CA GLY A 76 3.76 -12.80 8.47
C GLY A 76 3.47 -14.29 8.72
N GLY A 77 4.31 -15.18 8.22
CA GLY A 77 4.14 -16.63 8.40
C GLY A 77 3.05 -17.23 7.51
N PRO A 78 2.52 -18.42 7.87
CA PRO A 78 1.64 -19.20 7.01
C PRO A 78 0.15 -18.83 7.14
N LEU A 79 -0.19 -17.76 7.85
CA LEU A 79 -1.57 -17.29 8.02
C LEU A 79 -1.84 -16.12 7.09
N LEU A 80 -2.95 -16.17 6.35
CA LEU A 80 -3.34 -15.13 5.39
C LEU A 80 -3.40 -13.75 6.03
N GLU A 81 -3.94 -13.65 7.24
CA GLU A 81 -4.18 -12.35 7.88
C GLU A 81 -2.89 -11.72 8.38
N SER A 82 -1.96 -12.55 8.85
CA SER A 82 -0.63 -12.09 9.24
C SER A 82 0.19 -11.69 8.02
N TYR A 83 0.13 -12.48 6.94
CA TYR A 83 0.73 -12.14 5.64
C TYR A 83 0.20 -10.79 5.12
N TYR A 84 -1.13 -10.63 5.08
CA TYR A 84 -1.78 -9.39 4.65
C TYR A 84 -1.39 -8.19 5.53
N SER A 85 -1.37 -8.37 6.85
CA SER A 85 -1.00 -7.31 7.78
C SER A 85 0.43 -6.83 7.58
N VAL A 86 1.37 -7.76 7.37
CA VAL A 86 2.76 -7.39 7.06
C VAL A 86 2.83 -6.64 5.73
N PHE A 87 2.12 -7.10 4.69
CA PHE A 87 2.09 -6.40 3.41
C PHE A 87 1.65 -4.94 3.58
N VAL A 88 0.56 -4.73 4.32
CA VAL A 88 0.02 -3.41 4.67
C VAL A 88 1.07 -2.55 5.40
N TYR A 89 1.79 -3.11 6.37
CA TYR A 89 2.82 -2.35 7.09
C TYR A 89 4.03 -2.03 6.21
N LEU A 90 4.42 -2.94 5.32
CA LEU A 90 5.51 -2.73 4.37
C LEU A 90 5.17 -1.67 3.30
N SER A 91 3.89 -1.42 3.02
CA SER A 91 3.48 -0.38 2.07
C SER A 91 3.41 1.03 2.67
N LEU A 92 3.35 1.16 4.01
CA LEU A 92 3.25 2.47 4.68
C LEU A 92 4.39 3.44 4.30
N PRO A 93 5.67 3.03 4.24
CA PRO A 93 6.74 3.91 3.78
C PRO A 93 6.51 4.49 2.39
N ALA A 94 5.91 3.73 1.47
CA ALA A 94 5.59 4.21 0.13
C ALA A 94 4.52 5.32 0.15
N TYR A 95 3.53 5.23 1.05
CA TYR A 95 2.54 6.29 1.24
C TYR A 95 3.13 7.56 1.85
N ILE A 96 4.04 7.42 2.82
CA ILE A 96 4.76 8.57 3.40
C ILE A 96 5.64 9.23 2.33
N LEU A 97 6.34 8.44 1.52
CA LEU A 97 7.12 8.93 0.40
C LEU A 97 6.24 9.61 -0.65
N LEU A 98 5.07 9.05 -0.97
CA LEU A 98 4.11 9.68 -1.88
C LEU A 98 3.66 11.06 -1.37
N ALA A 99 3.31 11.16 -0.09
CA ALA A 99 2.94 12.43 0.53
C ALA A 99 4.10 13.45 0.46
N TRP A 100 5.32 13.01 0.79
CA TRP A 100 6.52 13.84 0.68
C TRP A 100 6.80 14.29 -0.75
N SER A 101 6.70 13.39 -1.72
CA SER A 101 6.90 13.69 -3.14
C SER A 101 5.87 14.69 -3.65
N MET A 102 4.60 14.53 -3.27
CA MET A 102 3.53 15.47 -3.63
C MET A 102 3.78 16.87 -3.07
N ILE A 103 4.15 16.97 -1.78
CA ILE A 103 4.53 18.25 -1.18
C ILE A 103 5.69 18.88 -1.96
N THR A 104 6.74 18.10 -2.23
CA THR A 104 7.95 18.57 -2.91
C THR A 104 7.67 19.06 -4.33
N ILE A 105 6.86 18.31 -5.08
CA ILE A 105 6.48 18.66 -6.46
C ILE A 105 5.64 19.94 -6.46
N VAL A 106 4.64 20.03 -5.58
CA VAL A 106 3.76 21.22 -5.49
C VAL A 106 4.55 22.47 -5.12
N GLU A 107 5.45 22.37 -4.14
CA GLU A 107 6.29 23.49 -3.71
C GLU A 107 7.25 23.96 -4.82
N LYS A 108 7.74 23.04 -5.67
CA LYS A 108 8.66 23.36 -6.78
C LYS A 108 7.97 23.80 -8.07
N SER A 109 6.77 23.29 -8.34
CA SER A 109 6.06 23.51 -9.61
C SER A 109 5.31 24.84 -9.68
N GLY A 110 5.09 25.50 -8.53
CA GLY A 110 4.26 26.70 -8.48
C GLY A 110 2.76 26.43 -8.67
N ALA A 111 2.33 25.16 -8.71
CA ALA A 111 0.94 24.73 -8.91
C ALA A 111 -0.03 25.13 -7.78
N GLY A 112 0.46 25.83 -6.75
CA GLY A 112 -0.33 26.21 -5.58
C GLY A 112 -0.80 24.99 -4.78
N ARG A 113 -1.60 25.22 -3.73
CA ARG A 113 -1.99 24.15 -2.79
C ARG A 113 -2.98 23.13 -3.37
N ILE A 114 -3.54 23.37 -4.56
CA ILE A 114 -4.52 22.48 -5.21
C ILE A 114 -3.91 21.12 -5.53
N GLY A 115 -2.62 21.06 -5.91
CA GLY A 115 -1.96 19.80 -6.19
C GLY A 115 -1.89 18.84 -4.99
N LEU A 116 -2.05 19.37 -3.76
CA LEU A 116 -2.10 18.54 -2.55
C LEU A 116 -3.42 17.77 -2.41
N LEU A 117 -4.48 18.13 -3.16
CA LEU A 117 -5.74 17.39 -3.16
C LEU A 117 -5.60 15.97 -3.73
N ALA A 118 -4.57 15.71 -4.53
CA ALA A 118 -4.33 14.38 -5.10
C ALA A 118 -4.11 13.31 -4.01
N ILE A 119 -3.54 13.68 -2.86
CA ILE A 119 -3.35 12.76 -1.72
C ILE A 119 -4.67 12.36 -1.04
N ALA A 120 -5.72 13.15 -1.26
CA ALA A 120 -7.07 12.90 -0.77
C ALA A 120 -7.95 12.21 -1.83
N SER A 121 -7.36 11.74 -2.93
CA SER A 121 -8.12 11.11 -4.01
C SER A 121 -8.76 9.80 -3.54
N PRO A 122 -10.03 9.54 -3.90
CA PRO A 122 -10.68 8.26 -3.60
C PRO A 122 -9.89 7.06 -4.12
N SER A 123 -9.15 7.22 -5.22
CA SER A 123 -8.31 6.17 -5.79
C SER A 123 -7.25 5.68 -4.81
N LEU A 124 -6.67 6.52 -3.96
CA LEU A 124 -5.69 6.09 -2.94
C LEU A 124 -6.34 5.32 -1.78
N VAL A 125 -7.64 5.50 -1.58
CA VAL A 125 -8.43 4.74 -0.60
C VAL A 125 -8.85 3.39 -1.20
N VAL A 126 -9.29 3.36 -2.45
CA VAL A 126 -9.84 2.14 -3.08
C VAL A 126 -8.75 1.24 -3.68
N TYR A 127 -7.65 1.81 -4.17
CA TYR A 127 -6.61 1.07 -4.90
C TYR A 127 -5.22 1.23 -4.29
N GLY A 128 -5.12 1.73 -3.07
CA GLY A 128 -3.82 2.04 -2.51
C GLY A 128 -3.16 0.85 -1.77
N ILE A 129 -3.96 -0.03 -1.16
CA ILE A 129 -3.57 -1.40 -0.76
C ILE A 129 -4.15 -2.38 -1.79
N TYR A 130 -3.66 -2.21 -2.99
CA TYR A 130 -3.95 -3.02 -4.18
C TYR A 130 -2.61 -3.18 -4.89
N ASN A 131 -2.34 -4.35 -5.46
CA ASN A 131 -1.07 -4.62 -6.15
C ASN A 131 -1.35 -4.79 -7.63
#